data_AF-A0A1W1CY06-F1
#
_entry.id   AF-A0A1W1CY06-F1
#
_cell.length_a   1.000
_cell.length_b   1.000
_cell.length_c   1.000
_cell.angle_alpha   90.00
_cell.angle_beta   90.00
_cell.angle_gamma   90.00
#
_symmetry.space_group_name_H-M   'P 1'
#
loop_
_entity.id
_entity.type
_entity.pdbx_description
1 polymer ?
#
loop_
_entity_poly.entity_id
_entity_poly.type
_entity_poly.pdbx_seq_one_letter_code
_entity_poly.pdbx_strand_id
1 'polypeptide(L)'
;MRGRVLIYDNDTKRGVIKDNKNNKYDFHIGEWLSEESIVVGKEVNFEIPREDAINIDVKKRRNFVKVFVEWGKSFFEFVCRGRD
;
A
#
# COMPACT_ATOMS: atom_id res chain seq x y z
N MET A 1 12.12 -4.72 7.22
CA MET A 1 12.13 -5.80 8.24
C MET A 1 13.37 -6.66 8.05
N ARG A 2 13.80 -7.42 9.08
CA ARG A 2 14.95 -8.33 9.02
C ARG A 2 14.52 -9.76 9.33
N GLY A 3 15.09 -10.72 8.62
CA GLY A 3 14.83 -12.13 8.83
C GLY A 3 15.86 -12.99 8.13
N ARG A 4 15.71 -14.31 8.23
CA ARG A 4 16.61 -15.30 7.62
C ARG A 4 15.88 -16.15 6.62
N VAL A 5 16.54 -16.46 5.51
CA VAL A 5 16.01 -17.40 4.51
C VAL A 5 15.96 -18.80 5.16
N LEU A 6 14.76 -19.36 5.27
CA LEU A 6 14.55 -20.67 5.87
C LEU A 6 14.68 -21.78 4.84
N ILE A 7 14.07 -21.59 3.67
CA ILE A 7 14.01 -22.55 2.57
C ILE A 7 13.98 -21.75 1.27
N TYR A 8 14.61 -22.28 0.23
CA TYR A 8 14.47 -21.80 -1.14
C TYR A 8 14.41 -23.00 -2.08
N ASP A 9 13.36 -23.07 -2.87
CA ASP A 9 13.13 -24.09 -3.88
C ASP A 9 13.42 -23.50 -5.27
N ASN A 10 14.45 -24.03 -5.92
CA ASN A 10 14.95 -23.47 -7.17
C ASN A 10 14.09 -23.85 -8.39
N ASP A 11 13.30 -24.92 -8.30
CA ASP A 11 12.38 -25.37 -9.34
C ASP A 11 11.17 -24.45 -9.44
N THR A 12 10.54 -24.17 -8.30
CA THR A 12 9.37 -23.28 -8.21
C THR A 12 9.74 -21.80 -8.07
N LYS A 13 11.03 -21.50 -7.85
CA LYS A 13 11.56 -20.14 -7.61
C LYS A 13 10.92 -19.44 -6.42
N ARG A 14 10.54 -20.22 -5.41
CA ARG A 14 9.88 -19.76 -4.18
C ARG A 14 10.76 -20.01 -2.98
N GLY A 15 10.65 -19.16 -1.97
CA GLY A 15 11.31 -19.36 -0.70
C GLY A 15 10.49 -18.83 0.45
N VAL A 16 10.99 -19.08 1.66
CA VAL A 16 10.39 -18.61 2.90
C VAL A 16 11.44 -17.87 3.70
N ILE A 17 11.11 -16.66 4.13
CA ILE A 17 11.89 -15.89 5.09
C ILE A 17 11.22 -15.99 6.45
N LYS A 18 12.03 -16.15 7.50
CA LYS A 18 11.58 -16.18 8.88
C LYS A 18 12.14 -14.97 9.62
N ASP A 19 11.28 -14.18 10.25
CA ASP A 19 11.73 -13.04 11.07
C ASP A 19 12.17 -13.47 12.49
N ASN A 20 12.69 -12.51 13.25
CA ASN A 20 13.11 -12.74 14.64
C ASN A 20 11.94 -13.05 15.59
N LYS A 21 10.69 -12.75 15.19
CA LYS A 21 9.48 -13.07 15.94
C LYS A 21 8.88 -14.42 15.53
N ASN A 22 9.60 -15.21 14.73
CA ASN A 22 9.17 -16.53 14.25
C ASN A 22 8.00 -16.49 13.25
N ASN A 23 7.68 -15.32 12.69
CA ASN A 23 6.75 -15.17 11.57
C ASN A 23 7.41 -15.65 10.28
N LYS A 24 6.61 -16.24 9.38
CA LYS A 24 7.06 -16.75 8.09
C LYS A 24 6.44 -15.93 6.97
N TYR A 25 7.26 -15.64 5.96
CA TYR A 25 6.89 -14.86 4.79
C TYR A 25 7.35 -15.58 3.55
N ASP A 26 6.41 -15.95 2.68
CA ASP A 26 6.72 -16.50 1.37
C ASP A 26 7.23 -15.39 0.44
N PHE A 27 8.17 -15.72 -0.42
CA PHE A 27 8.68 -14.82 -1.46
C PHE A 27 8.98 -15.59 -2.75
N HIS A 28 8.95 -14.89 -3.87
CA HIS A 28 9.32 -15.38 -5.20
C HIS A 28 10.64 -14.75 -5.65
N ILE A 29 11.38 -15.41 -6.56
CA ILE A 29 12.64 -14.87 -7.10
C ILE A 29 12.49 -13.47 -7.72
N GLY A 30 11.32 -13.15 -8.27
CA GLY A 30 11.04 -11.83 -8.86
C GLY A 30 11.03 -10.69 -7.83
N GLU A 31 10.87 -11.02 -6.54
CA GLU A 31 10.92 -10.07 -5.43
C GLU A 31 12.35 -9.93 -4.87
N TRP A 32 13.29 -10.75 -5.35
CA TRP A 32 14.68 -10.72 -4.93
C TRP A 32 15.44 -9.67 -5.74
N LEU A 33 15.68 -8.51 -5.13
CA LEU A 33 16.33 -7.35 -5.77
C LEU A 33 17.87 -7.38 -5.70
N SER A 34 18.47 -8.46 -5.19
CA SER A 34 19.93 -8.58 -5.06
C SER A 34 20.52 -9.45 -6.16
N GLU A 35 21.70 -9.08 -6.66
CA GLU A 35 22.48 -9.89 -7.60
C GLU A 35 23.10 -11.13 -6.94
N GLU A 36 23.11 -11.18 -5.60
CA GLU A 36 23.62 -12.32 -4.85
C GLU A 36 22.65 -13.50 -4.90
N SER A 37 23.21 -14.71 -4.94
CA SER A 37 22.41 -15.93 -4.86
C SER A 37 21.69 -16.06 -3.52
N ILE A 38 20.49 -16.66 -3.56
CA ILE A 38 19.70 -16.96 -2.35
C ILE A 38 20.37 -18.13 -1.61
N VAL A 39 20.80 -17.86 -0.39
CA VAL A 39 21.45 -18.86 0.48
C VAL A 39 20.59 -19.09 1.71
N VAL A 40 20.26 -20.35 1.99
CA VAL A 40 19.53 -20.74 3.19
C VAL A 40 20.34 -20.40 4.45
N GLY A 41 19.69 -19.81 5.44
CA GLY A 41 20.29 -19.32 6.69
C GLY A 41 20.81 -17.88 6.62
N LYS A 42 20.90 -17.28 5.43
CA LYS A 42 21.36 -15.91 5.24
C LYS A 42 20.36 -14.90 5.81
N GLU A 43 20.87 -13.89 6.50
CA GLU A 43 20.07 -12.77 6.98
C GLU A 43 19.85 -11.75 5.87
N VAL A 44 18.60 -11.31 5.72
CA VAL A 44 18.15 -10.41 4.66
C VAL A 44 17.25 -9.33 5.22
N ASN A 45 17.28 -8.15 4.60
CA ASN A 45 16.30 -7.10 4.83
C ASN A 45 15.19 -7.24 3.77
N PHE A 46 13.93 -7.22 4.18
CA PHE A 46 12.78 -7.32 3.30
C PHE A 46 11.64 -6.41 3.78
N GLU A 47 10.74 -6.02 2.88
CA GLU A 47 9.56 -5.23 3.20
C GLU A 47 8.31 -6.03 2.86
N ILE A 48 7.31 -5.97 3.73
CA ILE A 48 6.02 -6.59 3.48
C ILE A 48 5.10 -5.46 3.02
N PRO A 49 4.62 -5.47 1.77
CA PRO A 49 3.58 -4.53 1.38
C PRO A 49 2.35 -4.81 2.26
N ARG A 50 2.00 -3.85 3.12
CA ARG A 50 0.78 -3.92 3.93
C ARG A 50 -0.39 -3.67 3.00
N GLU A 51 -1.11 -4.72 2.58
CA GLU A 51 -2.50 -4.68 2.08
C GLU A 51 -2.96 -3.41 1.31
N ASP A 52 -2.08 -2.82 0.52
CA ASP A 52 -2.37 -1.59 -0.21
C ASP A 52 -2.81 -1.99 -1.62
N ALA A 53 -3.99 -1.49 -2.00
CA ALA A 53 -4.62 -1.80 -3.28
C ALA A 53 -3.69 -1.44 -4.45
N ILE A 54 -3.10 -2.48 -5.02
CA ILE A 54 -2.37 -2.43 -6.29
C ILE A 54 -3.37 -2.30 -7.45
N ASN A 55 -2.99 -1.54 -8.49
CA ASN A 55 -3.79 -1.28 -9.71
C ASN A 55 -5.08 -0.43 -9.53
N ILE A 56 -5.01 0.72 -8.84
CA ILE A 56 -6.11 1.68 -8.82
C ILE A 56 -6.06 2.59 -10.07
N ASP A 57 -6.97 2.36 -11.03
CA ASP A 57 -7.18 3.24 -12.20
C ASP A 57 -8.28 4.27 -11.92
N VAL A 58 -7.98 5.54 -12.17
CA VAL A 58 -8.97 6.62 -12.04
C VAL A 58 -9.49 6.96 -13.43
N LYS A 59 -10.65 6.37 -13.81
CA LYS A 59 -11.41 6.85 -14.97
C LYS A 59 -11.81 8.31 -14.75
N LYS A 60 -11.19 9.23 -15.49
CA LYS A 60 -11.58 10.64 -15.57
C LYS A 60 -13.05 10.78 -16.02
N ARG A 61 -13.99 10.88 -15.08
CA ARG A 61 -15.28 11.57 -15.33
C ARG A 61 -15.16 13.02 -14.89
N ARG A 62 -14.69 13.87 -15.80
CA ARG A 62 -14.84 15.33 -15.66
C ARG A 62 -16.30 15.68 -15.96
N ASN A 63 -17.17 15.65 -14.96
CA ASN A 63 -18.46 16.33 -15.08
C ASN A 63 -19.06 16.70 -13.71
N PHE A 64 -18.40 17.57 -12.93
CA PHE A 64 -19.04 18.18 -11.75
C PHE A 64 -18.31 19.47 -11.34
N VAL A 65 -18.62 20.59 -11.99
CA VAL A 65 -18.51 21.91 -11.37
C VAL A 65 -19.70 22.73 -11.85
N LYS A 66 -20.76 22.83 -11.04
CA LYS A 66 -21.59 24.04 -10.90
C LYS A 66 -22.88 23.93 -10.04
N VAL A 67 -23.12 22.85 -9.28
CA VAL A 67 -24.30 22.82 -8.37
C VAL A 67 -24.01 23.48 -7.01
N PHE A 68 -22.76 23.84 -6.69
CA PHE A 68 -22.37 24.32 -5.35
C PHE A 68 -22.38 25.86 -5.15
N VAL A 69 -23.06 26.65 -5.98
CA VAL A 69 -23.09 28.12 -5.84
C VAL A 69 -24.42 28.68 -5.32
N GLU A 70 -25.54 27.94 -5.36
CA GLU A 70 -26.84 28.48 -4.92
C GLU A 70 -27.17 28.29 -3.43
N TRP A 71 -26.50 27.36 -2.72
CA TRP A 71 -26.76 27.16 -1.28
C TRP A 71 -26.03 28.15 -0.37
N GLY A 72 -25.00 28.85 -0.86
CA GLY A 72 -24.22 29.81 -0.07
C GLY A 72 -24.85 31.20 0.08
N LYS A 73 -25.87 31.55 -0.73
CA LYS A 73 -26.51 32.89 -0.66
C LYS A 73 -27.70 32.95 0.31
N SER A 74 -28.38 31.83 0.58
CA SER A 74 -29.57 31.85 1.44
C SER A 74 -29.24 31.93 2.95
N PHE A 75 -28.04 31.49 3.36
CA PHE A 75 -27.64 31.54 4.77
C PHE A 75 -27.13 32.92 5.24
N PHE A 76 -26.77 33.82 4.32
CA PHE A 76 -26.27 35.16 4.66
C PHE A 76 -27.42 36.15 4.97
N GLU A 77 -28.61 35.95 4.39
CA GLU A 77 -29.80 36.78 4.67
C GLU A 77 -30.46 36.48 6.03
N PHE A 78 -30.25 35.29 6.59
CA PHE A 78 -30.80 34.91 7.90
C PHE A 78 -29.99 35.48 9.07
N VAL A 79 -28.68 35.65 8.91
CA VAL A 79 -27.78 36.11 9.99
C VAL A 79 -27.83 37.63 10.19
N CYS A 80 -28.19 38.42 9.16
CA CYS A 80 -28.28 39.88 9.27
C CYS A 80 -29.63 40.43 9.76
N ARG A 81 -30.60 39.59 10.15
CA ARG A 81 -31.92 40.03 10.66
C ARG A 81 -32.16 39.74 12.15
N GLY A 82 -31.12 39.31 12.86
CA GLY A 82 -31.16 38.91 14.27
C GLY A 82 -30.23 39.71 15.18
N ARG A 83 -30.01 41.00 14.89
CA ARG A 83 -29.33 41.93 15.79
C ARG A 83 -30.08 43.26 15.74
N ASP A 84 -30.71 43.59 16.88
CA ASP A 84 -31.28 44.89 17.25
C ASP A 84 -30.55 46.09 16.62
#